data_AF-A0A931PU59-F1
#
_entry.id   AF-A0A931PU59-F1
#
_cell.length_a   1.000
_cell.length_b   1.000
_cell.length_c   1.000
_cell.angle_alpha   90.00
_cell.angle_beta   90.00
_cell.angle_gamma   90.00
#
_symmetry.space_group_name_H-M   'P 1'
#
loop_
_entity.id
_entity.type
_entity.pdbx_description
1 polymer ?
#
loop_
_entity_poly.entity_id
_entity_poly.type
_entity_poly.pdbx_seq_one_letter_code
_entity_poly.pdbx_strand_id
1 'polypeptide(L)'
;MTTQTTGDVSVRTSPQNEVELDLQDTSQKATIRRHVFGRRSDGIEVQLDPELFPRREINKAIVASYKEAMLAGHSFPRVKTRPDGKVVDGTHRLMAAMAAGGPYLQQMLDEAEVVQGDLAEAIKLNIAHGLLIPLKERPALACRLFVMGKELKELAGIFKVQLRTVERWTKEEREAKREAEIKQVQQLAEDGHSVREIAHQLKIPKTTVHRRTGNDVSRKRRSVGTGTTAKSMATKEDSLEEALGSVGTKYLWIPEDQYHLTLEFNFEKLGALKIQLRRSPNDPKFDGPGSVIHLTRLLKTFEAVSERIKRMGDRWQGMLQQKEAAKK
;
A
#
# COMPACT_ATOMS: atom_id res chain seq x y z
N MET A 1 -22.92 69.22 -11.47
CA MET A 1 -23.82 68.24 -10.82
C MET A 1 -23.63 66.92 -11.55
N THR A 2 -22.87 66.00 -10.97
CA THR A 2 -22.45 64.76 -11.62
C THR A 2 -22.79 63.62 -10.67
N THR A 3 -23.77 62.81 -11.02
CA THR A 3 -24.21 61.66 -10.22
C THR A 3 -23.45 60.42 -10.64
N GLN A 4 -22.66 59.87 -9.72
CA GLN A 4 -22.05 58.54 -9.84
C GLN A 4 -23.07 57.48 -9.40
N THR A 5 -23.31 56.49 -10.26
CA THR A 5 -24.14 55.32 -9.97
C THR A 5 -23.21 54.17 -9.60
N THR A 6 -23.10 53.88 -8.31
CA THR A 6 -22.44 52.68 -7.76
C THR A 6 -23.37 51.48 -7.96
N GLY A 7 -22.94 50.56 -8.83
CA GLY A 7 -23.60 49.26 -9.01
C GLY A 7 -23.02 48.22 -8.05
N ASP A 8 -23.83 47.81 -7.08
CA ASP A 8 -23.55 46.69 -6.18
C ASP A 8 -23.64 45.36 -6.93
N VAL A 9 -22.51 44.64 -7.04
CA VAL A 9 -22.48 43.27 -7.56
C VAL A 9 -22.71 42.32 -6.39
N SER A 10 -23.97 41.94 -6.18
CA SER A 10 -24.34 40.90 -5.22
C SER A 10 -24.00 39.51 -5.80
N VAL A 11 -22.92 38.91 -5.32
CA VAL A 11 -22.59 37.50 -5.59
C VAL A 11 -23.57 36.63 -4.80
N ARG A 12 -24.56 36.07 -5.49
CA ARG A 12 -25.43 35.02 -4.93
C ARG A 12 -24.63 33.73 -4.79
N THR A 13 -24.19 33.41 -3.59
CA THR A 13 -23.78 32.05 -3.23
C THR A 13 -25.03 31.19 -3.02
N SER A 14 -25.24 30.20 -3.90
CA SER A 14 -26.33 29.23 -3.74
C SER A 14 -26.09 28.34 -2.51
N PRO A 15 -27.06 28.24 -1.58
CA PRO A 15 -26.91 27.42 -0.37
C PRO A 15 -27.39 25.99 -0.65
N GLN A 16 -26.58 25.16 -1.31
CA GLN A 16 -26.91 23.72 -1.50
C GLN A 16 -25.74 22.73 -1.38
N ASN A 17 -24.57 23.14 -0.88
CA ASN A 17 -23.44 22.22 -0.67
C ASN A 17 -22.72 22.44 0.68
N GLU A 18 -23.48 22.69 1.75
CA GLU A 18 -22.93 22.45 3.09
C GLU A 18 -22.93 20.94 3.35
N VAL A 19 -21.86 20.29 2.90
CA VAL A 19 -21.50 18.96 3.42
C VAL A 19 -20.90 19.22 4.79
N GLU A 20 -21.73 19.08 5.81
CA GLU A 20 -21.27 18.89 7.18
C GLU A 20 -20.42 17.61 7.19
N LEU A 21 -19.11 17.78 7.08
CA LEU A 21 -18.15 16.75 7.43
C LEU A 21 -18.28 16.59 8.93
N ASP A 22 -19.22 15.76 9.36
CA ASP A 22 -19.39 15.42 10.77
C ASP A 22 -18.10 14.73 11.24
N LEU A 23 -17.21 15.53 11.84
CA LEU A 23 -15.87 15.13 12.22
C LEU A 23 -15.89 14.24 13.47
N GLN A 24 -17.06 13.98 14.07
CA GLN A 24 -17.21 13.33 15.38
C GLN A 24 -17.50 11.82 15.36
N ASP A 25 -17.86 11.20 14.22
CA ASP A 25 -18.04 9.74 14.18
C ASP A 25 -16.70 9.02 13.98
N THR A 26 -16.26 8.29 15.01
CA THR A 26 -14.97 7.58 15.04
C THR A 26 -15.08 6.10 14.68
N SER A 27 -16.27 5.59 14.38
CA SER A 27 -16.50 4.14 14.16
C SER A 27 -17.07 3.76 12.80
N GLN A 28 -17.54 4.71 12.00
CA GLN A 28 -18.00 4.43 10.64
C GLN A 28 -16.85 4.59 9.65
N LYS A 29 -16.53 3.53 8.89
CA LYS A 29 -15.64 3.61 7.72
C LYS A 29 -16.20 4.70 6.79
N ALA A 30 -15.63 5.91 6.86
CA ALA A 30 -16.07 7.04 6.07
C ALA A 30 -15.88 6.68 4.59
N THR A 31 -16.97 6.32 3.92
CA THR A 31 -16.93 6.05 2.49
C THR A 31 -16.63 7.37 1.80
N ILE A 32 -15.52 7.42 1.08
CA ILE A 32 -15.11 8.63 0.36
C ILE A 32 -16.16 8.91 -0.70
N ARG A 33 -16.93 9.98 -0.47
CA ARG A 33 -17.92 10.48 -1.43
C ARG A 33 -17.26 11.45 -2.39
N ARG A 34 -17.87 11.60 -3.56
CA ARG A 34 -17.52 12.68 -4.48
C ARG A 34 -17.65 14.01 -3.73
N HIS A 35 -16.60 14.82 -3.77
CA HIS A 35 -16.52 16.07 -3.04
C HIS A 35 -15.99 17.16 -3.96
N VAL A 36 -16.69 18.28 -4.06
CA VAL A 36 -16.28 19.42 -4.88
C VAL A 36 -15.54 20.40 -3.99
N PHE A 37 -14.31 20.72 -4.34
CA PHE A 37 -13.48 21.67 -3.60
C PHE A 37 -13.76 23.11 -3.99
N GLY A 38 -14.10 23.37 -5.26
CA GLY A 38 -14.33 24.71 -5.76
C GLY A 38 -14.10 24.80 -7.26
N ARG A 39 -13.97 26.02 -7.78
CA ARG A 39 -13.66 26.27 -9.19
C ARG A 39 -12.33 27.00 -9.32
N ARG A 40 -11.57 26.58 -10.31
CA ARG A 40 -10.36 27.28 -10.78
C ARG A 40 -10.77 28.57 -11.49
N SER A 41 -9.83 29.50 -11.62
CA SER A 41 -9.97 30.73 -12.39
C SER A 41 -10.37 30.52 -13.86
N ASP A 42 -10.03 29.36 -14.46
CA ASP A 42 -10.48 28.95 -15.79
C ASP A 42 -11.91 28.38 -15.83
N GLY A 43 -12.62 28.39 -14.70
CA GLY A 43 -14.00 27.93 -14.57
C GLY A 43 -14.16 26.43 -14.35
N ILE A 44 -13.08 25.65 -14.34
CA ILE A 44 -13.13 24.19 -14.15
C ILE A 44 -13.40 23.86 -12.68
N GLU A 45 -14.40 23.02 -12.45
CA GLU A 45 -14.74 22.52 -11.11
C GLU A 45 -13.80 21.41 -10.67
N VAL A 46 -13.13 21.61 -9.54
CA VAL A 46 -12.16 20.65 -8.98
C VAL A 46 -12.83 19.76 -7.96
N GLN A 47 -12.69 18.45 -8.13
CA GLN A 47 -13.41 17.47 -7.35
C GLN A 47 -12.60 16.21 -7.04
N LEU A 48 -12.87 15.62 -5.87
CA LEU A 48 -12.41 14.30 -5.50
C LEU A 48 -13.28 13.25 -6.19
N ASP A 49 -12.66 12.41 -7.00
CA ASP A 49 -13.29 11.22 -7.57
C ASP A 49 -12.89 9.97 -6.75
N PRO A 50 -13.83 9.29 -6.09
CA PRO A 50 -13.54 8.04 -5.37
C PRO A 50 -12.91 6.97 -6.26
N GLU A 51 -13.18 7.01 -7.57
CA GLU A 51 -12.58 6.06 -8.49
C GLU A 51 -11.09 6.31 -8.73
N LEU A 52 -10.64 7.55 -8.61
CA LEU A 52 -9.26 7.96 -8.84
C LEU A 52 -8.44 8.00 -7.54
N PHE A 53 -9.12 8.10 -6.39
CA PHE A 53 -8.47 8.22 -5.10
C PHE A 53 -7.93 6.85 -4.60
N PRO A 54 -6.61 6.72 -4.36
CA PRO A 54 -6.00 5.42 -4.07
C PRO A 54 -6.08 4.99 -2.60
N ARG A 55 -6.53 5.84 -1.67
CA ARG A 55 -6.60 5.46 -0.25
C ARG A 55 -8.01 5.14 0.17
N ARG A 56 -8.13 4.30 1.19
CA ARG A 56 -9.43 4.01 1.81
C ARG A 56 -9.97 5.19 2.61
N GLU A 57 -9.09 5.90 3.29
CA GLU A 57 -9.46 6.93 4.26
C GLU A 57 -8.57 8.16 4.16
N ILE A 58 -9.13 9.30 4.55
CA ILE A 58 -8.41 10.56 4.70
C ILE A 58 -7.83 10.62 6.10
N ASN A 59 -6.51 10.75 6.21
CA ASN A 59 -5.85 10.90 7.50
C ASN A 59 -6.06 12.32 8.05
N LYS A 60 -7.01 12.47 8.97
CA LYS A 60 -7.36 13.75 9.63
C LYS A 60 -6.15 14.42 10.31
N ALA A 61 -5.24 13.64 10.90
CA ALA A 61 -4.06 14.19 11.57
C ALA A 61 -3.09 14.86 10.59
N ILE A 62 -2.93 14.29 9.39
CA ILE A 62 -2.11 14.90 8.33
C ILE A 62 -2.78 16.16 7.80
N VAL A 63 -4.09 16.14 7.60
CA VAL A 63 -4.84 17.33 7.17
C VAL A 63 -4.66 18.47 8.18
N ALA A 64 -4.78 18.18 9.48
CA ALA A 64 -4.55 19.17 10.54
C ALA A 64 -3.10 19.69 10.53
N SER A 65 -2.10 18.80 10.43
CA SER A 65 -0.70 19.19 10.35
C SER A 65 -0.39 20.07 9.14
N TYR A 66 -0.97 19.75 7.97
CA TYR A 66 -0.82 20.56 6.76
C TYR A 66 -1.51 21.91 6.90
N LYS A 67 -2.67 21.98 7.54
CA LYS A 67 -3.36 23.25 7.82
C LYS A 67 -2.48 24.17 8.64
N GLU A 68 -1.93 23.70 9.77
CA GLU A 68 -1.05 24.51 10.62
C GLU A 68 0.19 24.99 9.85
N ALA A 69 0.78 24.13 9.03
CA ALA A 69 1.91 24.51 8.18
C ALA A 69 1.53 25.54 7.09
N MET A 70 0.34 25.46 6.49
CA MET A 70 -0.15 26.47 5.56
C MET A 70 -0.36 27.83 6.24
N LEU A 71 -0.93 27.83 7.45
CA LEU A 71 -1.13 29.05 8.25
C LEU A 71 0.21 29.68 8.66
N ALA A 72 1.23 28.86 8.93
CA ALA A 72 2.60 29.32 9.18
C ALA A 72 3.36 29.78 7.92
N GLY A 73 2.73 29.74 6.73
CA GLY A 73 3.32 30.23 5.48
C GLY A 73 4.25 29.24 4.78
N HIS A 74 4.20 27.95 5.11
CA HIS A 74 4.98 26.94 4.39
C HIS A 74 4.46 26.74 2.96
N SER A 75 5.38 26.59 2.01
CA SER A 75 5.07 26.25 0.62
C SER A 75 4.84 24.75 0.45
N PHE A 76 3.86 24.39 -0.38
CA PHE A 76 3.49 23.01 -0.67
C PHE A 76 3.64 22.68 -2.15
N PRO A 77 3.91 21.41 -2.49
CA PRO A 77 3.85 20.97 -3.88
C PRO A 77 2.47 21.20 -4.49
N ARG A 78 2.45 21.57 -5.77
CA ARG A 78 1.22 21.78 -6.54
C ARG A 78 0.33 20.54 -6.49
N VAL A 79 -0.98 20.78 -6.50
CA VAL A 79 -2.01 19.74 -6.62
C VAL A 79 -2.05 19.32 -8.08
N LYS A 80 -2.25 18.02 -8.35
CA LYS A 80 -2.37 17.51 -9.71
C LYS A 80 -3.81 17.15 -10.00
N THR A 81 -4.34 17.70 -11.09
CA THR A 81 -5.73 17.50 -11.52
C THR A 81 -5.76 17.05 -12.97
N ARG A 82 -6.81 16.32 -13.36
CA ARG A 82 -7.11 16.04 -14.76
C ARG A 82 -7.73 17.27 -15.44
N PRO A 83 -7.76 17.32 -16.78
CA PRO A 83 -8.45 18.39 -17.51
C PRO A 83 -9.95 18.53 -17.17
N ASP A 84 -10.58 17.46 -16.69
CA ASP A 84 -11.98 17.45 -16.23
C ASP A 84 -12.13 17.85 -14.75
N GLY A 85 -11.05 18.34 -14.11
CA GLY A 85 -11.04 18.81 -12.73
C GLY A 85 -10.94 17.72 -11.67
N LYS A 86 -10.85 16.44 -12.04
CA LYS A 86 -10.68 15.35 -11.06
C LYS A 86 -9.28 15.36 -10.45
N VAL A 87 -9.21 15.30 -9.12
CA VAL A 87 -7.93 15.31 -8.39
C VAL A 87 -7.19 13.98 -8.52
N VAL A 88 -5.96 14.02 -9.01
CA VAL A 88 -5.05 12.87 -9.17
C VAL A 88 -4.13 12.73 -7.96
N ASP A 89 -3.56 13.85 -7.49
CA ASP A 89 -2.72 13.92 -6.29
C ASP A 89 -2.95 15.24 -5.54
N GLY A 90 -2.77 15.22 -4.22
CA GLY A 90 -2.89 16.41 -3.37
C GLY A 90 -4.21 16.55 -2.62
N THR A 91 -5.02 15.49 -2.51
CA THR A 91 -6.29 15.53 -1.76
C THR A 91 -6.12 16.02 -0.33
N HIS A 92 -5.11 15.54 0.42
CA HIS A 92 -4.87 16.02 1.79
C HIS A 92 -4.49 17.50 1.82
N ARG A 93 -3.79 17.99 0.78
CA ARG A 93 -3.41 19.40 0.66
C ARG A 93 -4.64 20.27 0.39
N LEU A 94 -5.50 19.88 -0.55
CA LEU A 94 -6.77 20.57 -0.80
C LEU A 94 -7.67 20.60 0.43
N MET A 95 -7.78 19.49 1.16
CA MET A 95 -8.56 19.45 2.39
C MET A 95 -7.98 20.34 3.50
N ALA A 96 -6.65 20.39 3.62
CA ALA A 96 -5.97 21.28 4.55
C ALA A 96 -6.17 22.76 4.17
N ALA A 97 -6.08 23.08 2.88
CA ALA A 97 -6.30 24.43 2.36
C ALA A 97 -7.75 24.89 2.58
N MET A 98 -8.72 24.02 2.32
CA MET A 98 -10.13 24.26 2.63
C MET A 98 -10.34 24.53 4.12
N ALA A 99 -9.67 23.78 5.01
CA ALA A 99 -9.75 23.98 6.45
C ALA A 99 -8.95 25.19 6.98
N ALA A 100 -7.97 25.69 6.19
CA ALA A 100 -7.20 26.90 6.46
C ALA A 100 -7.96 28.17 6.02
N GLY A 101 -8.81 28.08 4.99
CA GLY A 101 -9.73 29.12 4.56
C GLY A 101 -9.76 29.34 3.04
N GLY A 102 -10.72 30.15 2.58
CA GLY A 102 -10.96 30.43 1.17
C GLY A 102 -9.74 30.87 0.35
N PRO A 103 -8.89 31.81 0.83
CA PRO A 103 -7.72 32.27 0.08
C PRO A 103 -6.70 31.16 -0.19
N TYR A 104 -6.39 30.32 0.82
CA TYR A 104 -5.47 29.20 0.66
C TYR A 104 -5.99 28.16 -0.32
N LEU A 105 -7.30 27.85 -0.24
CA LEU A 105 -7.94 26.94 -1.16
C LEU A 105 -7.90 27.48 -2.59
N GLN A 106 -8.30 28.74 -2.80
CA GLN A 106 -8.33 29.35 -4.12
C GLN A 106 -6.93 29.37 -4.75
N GLN A 107 -5.91 29.76 -3.97
CA GLN A 107 -4.52 29.71 -4.43
C GLN A 107 -4.12 28.30 -4.89
N MET A 108 -4.41 27.26 -4.10
CA MET A 108 -4.08 25.88 -4.49
C MET A 108 -4.83 25.39 -5.73
N LEU A 109 -6.08 25.82 -5.92
CA LEU A 109 -6.86 25.50 -7.10
C LEU A 109 -6.26 26.16 -8.35
N ASP A 110 -5.93 27.44 -8.26
CA ASP A 110 -5.37 28.21 -9.38
C ASP A 110 -3.97 27.74 -9.77
N GLU A 111 -3.16 27.33 -8.79
CA GLU A 111 -1.82 26.77 -9.02
C GLU A 111 -1.81 25.26 -9.36
N ALA A 112 -2.99 24.63 -9.49
CA ALA A 112 -3.08 23.21 -9.80
C ALA A 112 -2.46 22.88 -11.16
N GLU A 113 -1.63 21.84 -11.19
CA GLU A 113 -1.02 21.31 -12.41
C GLU A 113 -2.01 20.35 -13.11
N VAL A 114 -2.26 20.58 -14.40
CA VAL A 114 -3.11 19.72 -15.21
C VAL A 114 -2.30 18.56 -15.79
N VAL A 115 -2.71 17.32 -15.50
CA VAL A 115 -2.04 16.09 -15.94
C VAL A 115 -3.02 15.09 -16.52
N GLN A 116 -2.58 14.30 -17.50
CA GLN A 116 -3.33 13.13 -17.98
C GLN A 116 -3.05 11.95 -17.03
N GLY A 117 -3.77 11.91 -15.90
CA GLY A 117 -3.59 10.88 -14.87
C GLY A 117 -4.75 9.90 -14.81
N ASP A 118 -4.46 8.59 -14.81
CA ASP A 118 -5.39 7.53 -14.43
C ASP A 118 -5.13 7.09 -12.97
N LEU A 119 -5.86 6.07 -12.48
CA LEU A 119 -5.65 5.53 -11.14
C LEU A 119 -4.23 5.00 -10.93
N ALA A 120 -3.60 4.43 -11.96
CA ALA A 120 -2.23 3.94 -11.86
C ALA A 120 -1.26 5.11 -11.62
N GLU A 121 -1.47 6.24 -12.32
CA GLU A 121 -0.68 7.45 -12.11
C GLU A 121 -0.90 8.07 -10.73
N ALA A 122 -2.15 8.12 -10.25
CA ALA A 122 -2.47 8.54 -8.88
C ALA A 122 -1.73 7.69 -7.83
N ILE A 123 -1.66 6.37 -8.02
CA ILE A 123 -0.93 5.44 -7.15
C ILE A 123 0.58 5.71 -7.22
N LYS A 124 1.15 5.86 -8.43
CA LYS A 124 2.59 6.16 -8.59
C LYS A 124 2.97 7.44 -7.88
N LEU A 125 2.18 8.51 -8.03
CA LEU A 125 2.42 9.79 -7.38
C LEU A 125 2.35 9.66 -5.85
N ASN A 126 1.39 8.92 -5.31
CA ASN A 126 1.29 8.65 -3.87
C ASN A 126 2.43 7.76 -3.32
N ILE A 127 3.05 6.93 -4.17
CA ILE A 127 4.21 6.12 -3.78
C ILE A 127 5.50 6.94 -3.88
N ALA A 128 5.59 7.86 -4.84
CA ALA A 128 6.76 8.72 -5.05
C ALA A 128 6.83 9.87 -4.04
N HIS A 129 5.68 10.39 -3.60
CA HIS A 129 5.60 11.59 -2.78
C HIS A 129 4.57 11.45 -1.64
N GLY A 130 4.84 12.13 -0.51
CA GLY A 130 3.91 12.27 0.60
C GLY A 130 3.82 11.04 1.52
N LEU A 131 2.63 10.85 2.11
CA LEU A 131 2.38 9.71 3.00
C LEU A 131 2.36 8.42 2.18
N LEU A 132 3.16 7.41 2.50
CA LEU A 132 3.12 6.16 1.73
C LEU A 132 1.75 5.47 1.83
N ILE A 133 1.31 4.82 0.74
CA ILE A 133 0.15 3.94 0.78
C ILE A 133 0.47 2.77 1.71
N PRO A 134 -0.35 2.51 2.75
CA PRO A 134 -0.12 1.42 3.70
C PRO A 134 0.03 0.09 2.98
N LEU A 135 0.98 -0.75 3.42
CA LEU A 135 1.21 -2.07 2.82
C LEU A 135 -0.05 -2.95 2.79
N LYS A 136 -0.98 -2.74 3.73
CA LYS A 136 -2.26 -3.45 3.81
C LYS A 136 -3.26 -3.05 2.71
N GLU A 137 -3.13 -1.86 2.13
CA GLU A 137 -4.03 -1.36 1.08
C GLU A 137 -3.55 -1.71 -0.33
N ARG A 138 -2.23 -1.89 -0.51
CA ARG A 138 -1.63 -2.19 -1.82
C ARG A 138 -2.22 -3.42 -2.53
N PRO A 139 -2.51 -4.56 -1.87
CA PRO A 139 -3.10 -5.71 -2.53
C PRO A 139 -4.45 -5.38 -3.18
N ALA A 140 -5.32 -4.64 -2.50
CA ALA A 140 -6.63 -4.27 -3.03
C ALA A 140 -6.52 -3.36 -4.26
N LEU A 141 -5.59 -2.40 -4.23
CA LEU A 141 -5.31 -1.53 -5.38
C LEU A 141 -4.71 -2.31 -6.56
N ALA A 142 -3.82 -3.26 -6.29
CA ALA A 142 -3.25 -4.13 -7.32
C ALA A 142 -4.33 -4.99 -7.99
N CYS A 143 -5.24 -5.57 -7.21
CA CYS A 143 -6.40 -6.30 -7.74
C CYS A 143 -7.29 -5.39 -8.59
N ARG A 144 -7.60 -4.19 -8.11
CA ARG A 144 -8.41 -3.21 -8.85
C ARG A 144 -7.78 -2.85 -10.19
N LEU A 145 -6.48 -2.52 -10.21
CA LEU A 145 -5.77 -2.22 -11.46
C LEU A 145 -5.69 -3.44 -12.40
N PHE A 146 -5.55 -4.66 -11.84
CA PHE A 146 -5.57 -5.90 -12.63
C PHE A 146 -6.92 -6.11 -13.33
N VAL A 147 -8.03 -5.89 -12.62
CA VAL A 147 -9.40 -5.95 -13.20
C VAL A 147 -9.58 -4.89 -14.29
N MET A 148 -8.96 -3.71 -14.14
CA MET A 148 -8.90 -2.67 -15.18
C MET A 148 -7.99 -3.03 -16.37
N GLY A 149 -7.39 -4.23 -16.38
CA GLY A 149 -6.61 -4.75 -17.51
C GLY A 149 -5.10 -4.49 -17.44
N LYS A 150 -4.57 -3.98 -16.32
CA LYS A 150 -3.13 -3.75 -16.17
C LYS A 150 -2.35 -5.06 -16.05
N GLU A 151 -1.20 -5.14 -16.71
CA GLU A 151 -0.36 -6.34 -16.69
C GLU A 151 0.41 -6.50 -15.37
N LEU A 152 0.67 -7.75 -14.96
CA LEU A 152 1.38 -8.04 -13.71
C LEU A 152 2.76 -7.39 -13.61
N LYS A 153 3.47 -7.27 -14.75
CA LYS A 153 4.78 -6.61 -14.83
C LYS A 153 4.67 -5.11 -14.62
N GLU A 154 3.64 -4.48 -15.19
CA GLU A 154 3.35 -3.05 -14.99
C GLU A 154 2.99 -2.78 -13.53
N LEU A 155 2.12 -3.61 -12.93
CA LEU A 155 1.77 -3.53 -11.50
C LEU A 155 3.00 -3.65 -10.60
N ALA A 156 3.92 -4.57 -10.89
CA ALA A 156 5.16 -4.73 -10.13
C ALA A 156 6.01 -3.44 -10.17
N GLY A 157 6.08 -2.79 -11.34
CA GLY A 157 6.71 -1.48 -11.50
C GLY A 157 6.03 -0.36 -10.71
N ILE A 158 4.70 -0.26 -10.80
CA ILE A 158 3.91 0.75 -10.08
C ILE A 158 4.12 0.65 -8.57
N PHE A 159 4.02 -0.55 -8.00
CA PHE A 159 4.14 -0.76 -6.56
C PHE A 159 5.58 -0.88 -6.06
N LYS A 160 6.58 -0.89 -6.97
CA LYS A 160 8.00 -1.11 -6.69
C LYS A 160 8.24 -2.40 -5.88
N VAL A 161 7.61 -3.49 -6.29
CA VAL A 161 7.73 -4.82 -5.64
C VAL A 161 8.10 -5.90 -6.66
N GLN A 162 8.54 -7.06 -6.18
CA GLN A 162 8.82 -8.21 -7.04
C GLN A 162 7.54 -8.74 -7.71
N LEU A 163 7.66 -9.27 -8.93
CA LEU A 163 6.54 -9.85 -9.68
C LEU A 163 5.78 -10.91 -8.87
N ARG A 164 6.50 -11.80 -8.18
CA ARG A 164 5.91 -12.84 -7.31
C ARG A 164 4.99 -12.28 -6.23
N THR A 165 5.28 -11.07 -5.72
CA THR A 165 4.43 -10.40 -4.73
C THR A 165 3.10 -10.00 -5.34
N VAL A 166 3.10 -9.43 -6.55
CA VAL A 166 1.88 -9.05 -7.27
C VAL A 166 1.08 -10.28 -7.69
N GLU A 167 1.75 -11.34 -8.17
CA GLU A 167 1.11 -12.62 -8.49
C GLU A 167 0.35 -13.20 -7.31
N ARG A 168 0.94 -13.08 -6.10
CA ARG A 168 0.29 -13.49 -4.86
C ARG A 168 -0.91 -12.62 -4.52
N TRP A 169 -0.79 -11.29 -4.64
CA TRP A 169 -1.90 -10.37 -4.36
C TRP A 169 -3.09 -10.58 -5.30
N THR A 170 -2.82 -10.80 -6.59
CA THR A 170 -3.83 -10.93 -7.66
C THR A 170 -4.24 -12.38 -7.93
N LYS A 171 -3.91 -13.32 -7.04
CA LYS A 171 -4.16 -14.76 -7.26
C LYS A 171 -5.64 -15.05 -7.49
N GLU A 172 -6.50 -14.58 -6.58
CA GLU A 172 -7.94 -14.83 -6.61
C GLU A 172 -8.59 -14.26 -7.87
N GLU A 173 -8.28 -13.01 -8.22
CA GLU A 173 -8.81 -12.36 -9.44
C GLU A 173 -8.35 -13.05 -10.73
N ARG A 174 -7.11 -13.58 -10.76
CA ARG A 174 -6.61 -14.36 -11.89
C ARG A 174 -7.31 -15.70 -12.01
N GLU A 175 -7.57 -16.37 -10.89
CA GLU A 175 -8.33 -17.62 -10.85
C GLU A 175 -9.78 -17.37 -11.30
N ALA A 176 -10.44 -16.34 -10.78
CA ALA A 176 -11.79 -15.94 -11.20
C ALA A 176 -11.86 -15.61 -12.70
N LYS A 177 -10.93 -14.81 -13.23
CA LYS A 177 -10.85 -14.52 -14.67
C LYS A 177 -10.66 -15.80 -15.49
N ARG A 178 -9.79 -16.71 -15.04
CA ARG A 178 -9.55 -17.98 -15.71
C ARG A 178 -10.81 -18.87 -15.71
N GLU A 179 -11.52 -18.94 -14.60
CA GLU A 179 -12.78 -19.69 -14.47
C GLU A 179 -13.88 -19.12 -15.36
N ALA A 180 -14.03 -17.79 -15.40
CA ALA A 180 -14.98 -17.13 -16.30
C ALA A 180 -14.66 -17.45 -17.78
N GLU A 181 -13.38 -17.39 -18.17
CA GLU A 181 -12.96 -17.78 -19.52
C GLU A 181 -13.19 -19.27 -19.81
N ILE A 182 -13.05 -20.17 -18.82
CA ILE A 182 -13.35 -21.60 -18.97
C ILE A 182 -14.85 -21.80 -19.21
N LYS A 183 -15.70 -21.15 -18.40
CA LYS A 183 -17.16 -21.22 -18.55
C LYS A 183 -17.61 -20.72 -19.92
N GLN A 184 -17.03 -19.62 -20.41
CA GLN A 184 -17.31 -19.11 -21.76
C GLN A 184 -16.93 -20.10 -22.86
N VAL A 185 -15.76 -20.73 -22.74
CA VAL A 185 -15.32 -21.77 -23.69
C VAL A 185 -16.25 -22.99 -23.66
N GLN A 186 -16.69 -23.41 -22.47
CA GLN A 186 -17.61 -24.53 -22.31
C GLN A 186 -18.98 -24.23 -22.91
N GLN A 187 -19.54 -23.05 -22.63
CA GLN A 187 -20.82 -22.62 -23.19
C GLN A 187 -20.80 -22.61 -24.73
N LEU A 188 -19.79 -21.99 -25.35
CA LEU A 188 -19.68 -21.97 -26.81
C LEU A 188 -19.53 -23.37 -27.42
N ALA A 189 -18.87 -24.30 -26.71
CA ALA A 189 -18.75 -25.68 -27.15
C ALA A 189 -20.09 -26.42 -27.06
N GLU A 190 -20.88 -26.18 -26.01
CA GLU A 190 -22.23 -26.70 -25.85
C GLU A 190 -23.19 -26.15 -26.92
N ASP A 191 -23.00 -24.89 -27.31
CA ASP A 191 -23.73 -24.24 -28.41
C ASP A 191 -23.31 -24.78 -29.80
N GLY A 192 -22.37 -25.72 -29.87
CA GLY A 192 -21.96 -26.40 -31.10
C GLY A 192 -20.84 -25.71 -31.88
N HIS A 193 -20.24 -24.64 -31.35
CA HIS A 193 -19.12 -23.98 -32.03
C HIS A 193 -17.89 -24.89 -32.10
N SER A 194 -17.22 -24.88 -33.25
CA SER A 194 -15.96 -25.59 -33.45
C SER A 194 -14.83 -24.93 -32.65
N VAL A 195 -13.80 -25.71 -32.31
CA VAL A 195 -12.60 -25.19 -31.62
C VAL A 195 -11.95 -24.01 -32.35
N ARG A 196 -12.03 -23.99 -33.69
CA ARG A 196 -11.49 -22.90 -34.52
C ARG A 196 -12.30 -21.61 -34.35
N GLU A 197 -13.62 -21.71 -34.32
CA GLU A 197 -14.52 -20.56 -34.13
C GLU A 197 -14.37 -19.98 -32.72
N ILE A 198 -14.36 -20.84 -31.70
CA ILE A 198 -14.15 -20.42 -30.30
C ILE A 198 -12.80 -19.68 -30.15
N ALA A 199 -11.72 -20.24 -30.73
CA ALA A 199 -10.40 -19.62 -30.70
C ALA A 199 -10.38 -18.25 -31.38
N HIS A 200 -11.09 -18.11 -32.50
CA HIS A 200 -11.19 -16.85 -33.24
C HIS A 200 -12.04 -15.80 -32.48
N GLN A 201 -13.19 -16.21 -31.96
CA GLN A 201 -14.13 -15.35 -31.24
C GLN A 201 -13.55 -14.81 -29.93
N LEU A 202 -12.92 -15.69 -29.14
CA LEU A 202 -12.32 -15.33 -27.85
C LEU A 202 -10.87 -14.82 -27.97
N LYS A 203 -10.30 -14.81 -29.18
CA LYS A 203 -8.90 -14.44 -29.46
C LYS A 203 -7.90 -15.21 -28.58
N ILE A 204 -8.16 -16.49 -28.32
CA ILE A 204 -7.29 -17.38 -27.54
C ILE A 204 -6.69 -18.48 -28.43
N PRO A 205 -5.47 -18.97 -28.14
CA PRO A 205 -4.87 -20.05 -28.94
C PRO A 205 -5.73 -21.33 -28.92
N LYS A 206 -5.83 -22.03 -30.05
CA LYS A 206 -6.56 -23.31 -30.18
C LYS A 206 -6.16 -24.34 -29.13
N THR A 207 -4.87 -24.40 -28.79
CA THR A 207 -4.33 -25.28 -27.73
C THR A 207 -4.94 -24.98 -26.36
N THR A 208 -5.24 -23.71 -26.07
CA THR A 208 -5.90 -23.30 -24.83
C THR A 208 -7.36 -23.73 -24.82
N VAL A 209 -8.06 -23.61 -25.96
CA VAL A 209 -9.44 -24.11 -26.10
C VAL A 209 -9.49 -25.62 -25.87
N HIS A 210 -8.67 -26.41 -26.56
CA HIS A 210 -8.60 -27.87 -26.38
C HIS A 210 -8.35 -28.29 -24.93
N ARG A 211 -7.42 -27.61 -24.24
CA ARG A 211 -7.13 -27.88 -22.82
C ARG A 211 -8.32 -27.57 -21.92
N ARG A 212 -9.14 -26.57 -22.26
CA ARG A 212 -10.29 -26.12 -21.46
C ARG A 212 -11.55 -26.94 -21.70
N THR A 213 -11.75 -27.46 -22.91
CA THR A 213 -12.91 -28.32 -23.24
C THR A 213 -12.74 -29.77 -22.77
N GLY A 214 -11.60 -30.14 -22.19
CA GLY A 214 -11.38 -31.51 -21.70
C GLY A 214 -11.17 -32.56 -22.79
N ASN A 215 -11.18 -32.18 -24.08
CA ASN A 215 -10.89 -33.07 -25.20
C ASN A 215 -9.40 -33.47 -25.32
N ASP A 216 -8.57 -33.04 -24.38
CA ASP A 216 -7.21 -33.54 -24.22
C ASP A 216 -7.23 -34.92 -23.52
N VAL A 217 -7.78 -35.91 -24.24
CA VAL A 217 -7.89 -37.33 -23.89
C VAL A 217 -6.52 -37.93 -23.51
N SER A 218 -5.42 -37.25 -23.82
CA SER A 218 -4.05 -37.71 -23.61
C SER A 218 -3.57 -37.67 -22.14
N ARG A 219 -4.22 -36.91 -21.24
CA ARG A 219 -3.76 -36.80 -19.84
C ARG A 219 -4.27 -37.87 -18.89
N LYS A 220 -5.37 -38.55 -19.18
CA LYS A 220 -5.91 -39.60 -18.30
C LYS A 220 -5.16 -40.95 -18.40
N ARG A 221 -4.19 -41.08 -19.32
CA ARG A 221 -3.44 -42.32 -19.57
C ARG A 221 -2.01 -42.37 -19.00
N ARG A 222 -1.50 -41.33 -18.33
CA ARG A 222 -0.09 -41.30 -17.83
C ARG A 222 0.11 -41.23 -16.32
N SER A 223 -0.94 -41.30 -15.49
CA SER A 223 -0.79 -41.38 -14.02
C SER A 223 -0.80 -42.81 -13.47
N VAL A 224 -0.77 -43.83 -14.33
CA VAL A 224 -0.60 -45.23 -13.91
C VAL A 224 0.83 -45.64 -14.24
N GLY A 225 1.69 -45.64 -13.22
CA GLY A 225 2.94 -46.41 -13.23
C GLY A 225 4.20 -45.69 -13.71
N THR A 226 4.82 -44.91 -12.83
CA THR A 226 6.29 -44.96 -12.69
C THR A 226 6.61 -44.81 -11.21
N GLY A 227 7.14 -45.90 -10.64
CA GLY A 227 7.36 -46.08 -9.22
C GLY A 227 8.31 -45.06 -8.59
N THR A 228 7.93 -44.64 -7.40
CA THR A 228 8.73 -43.88 -6.46
C THR A 228 9.95 -44.70 -6.04
N THR A 229 11.13 -44.38 -6.56
CA THR A 229 12.39 -44.81 -5.96
C THR A 229 12.60 -44.02 -4.67
N ALA A 230 12.60 -44.74 -3.55
CA ALA A 230 12.90 -44.21 -2.23
C ALA A 230 14.29 -43.57 -2.21
N LYS A 231 14.34 -42.26 -1.96
CA LYS A 231 15.59 -41.53 -1.71
C LYS A 231 15.82 -41.47 -0.20
N SER A 232 16.94 -42.05 0.20
CA SER A 232 17.45 -42.20 1.56
C SER A 232 17.35 -40.94 2.41
N MET A 233 16.80 -41.08 3.62
CA MET A 233 16.97 -40.11 4.70
C MET A 233 18.40 -40.22 5.24
N ALA A 234 19.24 -39.24 4.90
CA ALA A 234 20.48 -38.98 5.62
C ALA A 234 20.13 -38.12 6.86
N THR A 235 20.63 -38.55 8.02
CA THR A 235 20.43 -37.97 9.34
C THR A 235 21.04 -36.57 9.42
N LYS A 236 20.25 -35.61 9.91
CA LYS A 236 20.65 -34.23 10.22
C LYS A 236 21.21 -34.14 11.64
N GLU A 237 22.39 -34.69 11.89
CA GLU A 237 23.05 -34.50 13.20
C GLU A 237 24.33 -33.66 13.13
N ASP A 238 24.96 -33.51 11.97
CA ASP A 238 26.26 -32.82 11.87
C ASP A 238 26.21 -31.31 11.57
N SER A 239 25.09 -30.60 11.77
CA SER A 239 24.98 -29.16 11.45
C SER A 239 24.67 -28.22 12.61
N LEU A 240 24.67 -28.72 13.86
CA LEU A 240 24.29 -27.91 15.02
C LEU A 240 25.47 -27.21 15.70
N GLU A 241 26.68 -27.77 15.63
CA GLU A 241 27.90 -27.11 16.16
C GLU A 241 28.40 -25.98 15.25
N GLU A 242 28.17 -26.08 13.93
CA GLU A 242 28.48 -25.02 12.96
C GLU A 242 27.54 -23.80 13.09
N ALA A 243 26.35 -23.99 13.67
CA ALA A 243 25.37 -22.92 13.91
C ALA A 243 25.67 -22.08 15.17
N LEU A 244 26.54 -22.55 16.06
CA LEU A 244 26.80 -21.92 17.36
C LEU A 244 28.02 -20.96 17.38
N GLY A 245 28.79 -20.90 16.29
CA GLY A 245 30.03 -20.10 16.21
C GLY A 245 29.91 -18.70 15.60
N SER A 246 28.70 -18.19 15.29
CA SER A 246 28.57 -16.88 14.65
C SER A 246 27.92 -15.83 15.55
N VAL A 247 28.67 -14.78 15.89
CA VAL A 247 28.13 -13.53 16.42
C VAL A 247 27.22 -12.94 15.34
N GLY A 248 25.91 -13.15 15.48
CA GLY A 248 24.93 -12.62 14.55
C GLY A 248 24.65 -11.14 14.81
N THR A 249 25.30 -10.24 14.09
CA THR A 249 24.89 -8.83 14.07
C THR A 249 23.62 -8.69 13.22
N LYS A 250 22.51 -8.28 13.83
CA LYS A 250 21.25 -8.10 13.09
C LYS A 250 20.90 -6.62 13.01
N TYR A 251 20.91 -6.09 11.80
CA TYR A 251 20.47 -4.73 11.51
C TYR A 251 18.95 -4.73 11.34
N LEU A 252 18.25 -4.00 12.20
CA LEU A 252 16.84 -3.70 12.00
C LEU A 252 16.73 -2.28 11.43
N TRP A 253 16.45 -2.19 10.13
CA TRP A 253 16.17 -0.91 9.49
C TRP A 253 14.72 -0.53 9.77
N ILE A 254 14.52 0.55 10.53
CA ILE A 254 13.19 1.09 10.84
C ILE A 254 12.87 2.14 9.77
N PRO A 255 11.85 1.95 8.91
CA PRO A 255 11.71 2.72 7.66
C PRO A 255 11.34 4.21 7.79
N GLU A 256 11.40 4.82 8.98
CA GLU A 256 10.98 6.21 9.16
C GLU A 256 11.99 7.12 9.89
N ASP A 257 13.16 6.66 10.36
CA ASP A 257 14.10 7.54 11.09
C ASP A 257 15.61 7.25 10.89
N GLN A 258 16.41 8.31 11.00
CA GLN A 258 17.86 8.44 10.76
C GLN A 258 18.78 7.82 11.84
N TYR A 259 18.36 6.69 12.45
CA TYR A 259 19.15 5.99 13.46
C TYR A 259 19.54 4.58 13.01
N HIS A 260 20.77 4.17 13.33
CA HIS A 260 21.17 2.78 13.24
C HIS A 260 21.09 2.14 14.62
N LEU A 261 20.13 1.24 14.80
CA LEU A 261 20.09 0.35 15.96
C LEU A 261 20.96 -0.88 15.67
N THR A 262 22.05 -1.04 16.40
CA THR A 262 22.85 -2.26 16.36
C THR A 262 22.55 -3.09 17.60
N LEU A 263 22.00 -4.28 17.37
CA LEU A 263 21.77 -5.29 18.40
C LEU A 263 22.87 -6.34 18.26
N GLU A 264 23.69 -6.48 19.30
CA GLU A 264 24.75 -7.48 19.35
C GLU A 264 24.40 -8.52 20.43
N PHE A 265 24.23 -9.77 19.98
CA PHE A 265 23.90 -10.89 20.85
C PHE A 265 25.16 -11.70 21.12
N ASN A 266 25.56 -11.79 22.38
CA ASN A 266 26.62 -12.70 22.81
C ASN A 266 25.97 -13.92 23.47
N PHE A 267 26.01 -15.07 22.79
CA PHE A 267 25.41 -16.32 23.29
C PHE A 267 26.33 -17.09 24.24
N GLU A 268 27.64 -16.80 24.26
CA GLU A 268 28.60 -17.44 25.18
C GLU A 268 28.42 -16.97 26.62
N LYS A 269 27.93 -15.75 26.80
CA LYS A 269 27.56 -15.19 28.10
C LYS A 269 26.05 -14.99 28.13
N LEU A 270 25.32 -16.01 28.58
CA LEU A 270 23.84 -16.11 28.69
C LEU A 270 23.13 -15.04 29.56
N GLY A 271 23.63 -13.80 29.60
CA GLY A 271 23.03 -12.69 30.31
C GLY A 271 23.41 -11.29 29.83
N ALA A 272 24.18 -11.15 28.72
CA ALA A 272 24.61 -9.82 28.26
C ALA A 272 24.11 -9.51 26.83
N LEU A 273 23.00 -8.79 26.75
CA LEU A 273 22.57 -8.12 25.52
C LEU A 273 23.20 -6.72 25.49
N LYS A 274 24.08 -6.47 24.52
CA LYS A 274 24.65 -5.14 24.31
C LYS A 274 23.89 -4.43 23.20
N ILE A 275 23.30 -3.30 23.53
CA ILE A 275 22.55 -2.47 22.58
C ILE A 275 23.30 -1.16 22.42
N GLN A 276 23.66 -0.85 21.19
CA GLN A 276 24.22 0.45 20.85
C GLN A 276 23.24 1.18 19.93
N LEU A 277 22.71 2.29 20.43
CA LEU A 277 22.00 3.26 19.61
C LEU A 277 23.05 4.26 19.10
N ARG A 278 23.29 4.31 17.79
CA ARG A 278 24.17 5.33 17.20
C ARG A 278 23.34 6.33 16.41
N ARG A 279 23.53 7.61 16.73
CA ARG A 279 23.00 8.74 15.95
C ARG A 279 23.74 8.79 14.61
N SER A 280 23.03 9.01 13.51
CA SER A 280 23.68 9.32 12.24
C SER A 280 24.41 10.67 12.35
N PRO A 281 25.71 10.76 12.05
CA PRO A 281 26.52 11.95 12.34
C PRO A 281 26.18 13.20 11.50
N ASN A 282 25.28 13.13 10.53
CA ASN A 282 25.12 14.16 9.49
C ASN A 282 23.81 14.98 9.53
N ASP A 283 23.08 15.08 10.65
CA ASP A 283 21.87 15.94 10.70
C ASP A 283 21.83 16.93 11.89
N PRO A 284 21.97 18.25 11.65
CA PRO A 284 22.00 19.29 12.68
C PRO A 284 20.62 19.79 13.16
N LYS A 285 19.48 19.28 12.64
CA LYS A 285 18.14 19.86 12.92
C LYS A 285 17.31 19.13 13.99
N PHE A 286 17.88 18.77 15.14
CA PHE A 286 17.17 17.92 16.12
C PHE A 286 17.16 18.43 17.58
N ASP A 287 16.85 19.71 17.78
CA ASP A 287 16.60 20.32 19.11
C ASP A 287 15.15 20.83 19.24
N GLY A 288 14.17 20.01 18.81
CA GLY A 288 12.74 20.35 18.87
C GLY A 288 11.91 19.34 19.67
N PRO A 289 10.72 19.73 20.17
CA PRO A 289 9.85 18.91 21.03
C PRO A 289 9.34 17.60 20.40
N GLY A 290 9.40 17.47 19.07
CA GLY A 290 9.12 16.19 18.38
C GLY A 290 10.06 15.06 18.79
N SER A 291 11.31 15.36 19.14
CA SER A 291 12.35 14.39 19.53
C SER A 291 11.94 13.49 20.70
N VAL A 292 11.19 14.03 21.67
CA VAL A 292 10.76 13.33 22.89
C VAL A 292 9.72 12.25 22.57
N ILE A 293 8.79 12.53 21.65
CA ILE A 293 7.71 11.61 21.26
C ILE A 293 8.30 10.39 20.52
N HIS A 294 9.31 10.61 19.67
CA HIS A 294 10.00 9.54 18.95
C HIS A 294 10.77 8.61 19.90
N LEU A 295 11.45 9.16 20.91
CA LEU A 295 12.15 8.37 21.94
C LEU A 295 11.19 7.47 22.74
N THR A 296 10.01 7.97 23.11
CA THR A 296 9.03 7.16 23.85
C THR A 296 8.51 5.98 23.03
N ARG A 297 8.30 6.16 21.72
CA ARG A 297 7.85 5.09 20.83
C ARG A 297 8.95 4.03 20.61
N LEU A 298 10.20 4.47 20.53
CA LEU A 298 11.37 3.60 20.43
C LEU A 298 11.54 2.76 21.70
N LEU A 299 11.35 3.36 22.88
CA LEU A 299 11.36 2.68 24.19
C LEU A 299 10.27 1.61 24.32
N LYS A 300 9.02 1.91 23.92
CA LYS A 300 7.94 0.91 23.94
C LYS A 300 8.21 -0.28 23.00
N THR A 301 8.77 0.01 21.82
CA THR A 301 9.16 -1.04 20.87
C THR A 301 10.29 -1.90 21.45
N PHE A 302 11.21 -1.27 22.19
CA PHE A 302 12.30 -1.93 22.89
C PHE A 302 11.81 -2.85 24.02
N GLU A 303 10.90 -2.39 24.89
CA GLU A 303 10.31 -3.20 25.95
C GLU A 303 9.64 -4.46 25.39
N ALA A 304 8.87 -4.30 24.30
CA ALA A 304 8.20 -5.44 23.65
C ALA A 304 9.19 -6.46 23.06
N VAL A 305 10.32 -6.01 22.49
CA VAL A 305 11.37 -6.88 21.97
C VAL A 305 12.11 -7.60 23.10
N SER A 306 12.43 -6.90 24.19
CA SER A 306 13.08 -7.46 25.38
C SER A 306 12.23 -8.59 26.01
N GLU A 307 10.93 -8.34 26.19
CA GLU A 307 9.97 -9.33 26.70
C GLU A 307 9.87 -10.58 25.82
N ARG A 308 9.97 -10.42 24.49
CA ARG A 308 9.96 -11.54 23.56
C ARG A 308 11.23 -12.38 23.66
N ILE A 309 12.39 -11.73 23.81
CA ILE A 309 13.68 -12.41 23.98
C ILE A 309 13.70 -13.19 25.29
N LYS A 310 13.23 -12.60 26.39
CA LYS A 310 13.12 -13.26 27.70
C LYS A 310 12.29 -14.55 27.61
N ARG A 311 11.10 -14.47 26.99
CA ARG A 311 10.23 -15.63 26.73
C ARG A 311 10.83 -16.71 25.84
N MET A 312 11.81 -16.37 24.99
CA MET A 312 12.55 -17.37 24.21
C MET A 312 13.63 -18.05 25.06
N GLY A 313 14.34 -17.28 25.89
CA GLY A 313 15.30 -17.81 26.87
C GLY A 313 14.65 -18.79 27.84
N ASP A 314 13.52 -18.42 28.43
CA ASP A 314 12.80 -19.27 29.40
C ASP A 314 12.35 -20.60 28.77
N ARG A 315 11.86 -20.55 27.53
CA ARG A 315 11.47 -21.76 26.78
C ARG A 315 12.66 -22.68 26.50
N TRP A 316 13.80 -22.10 26.13
CA TRP A 316 15.00 -22.87 25.85
C TRP A 316 15.57 -23.52 27.12
N GLN A 317 15.58 -22.80 28.24
CA GLN A 317 15.95 -23.36 29.56
C GLN A 317 15.03 -24.51 29.96
N GLY A 318 13.72 -24.37 29.77
CA GLY A 318 12.77 -25.47 30.01
C GLY A 318 13.05 -26.70 29.15
N MET A 319 13.42 -26.51 27.87
CA MET A 319 13.82 -27.61 27.00
C MET A 319 15.11 -28.31 27.46
N LEU A 320 16.09 -27.56 27.96
CA LEU A 320 17.33 -28.13 28.50
C LEU A 320 17.06 -28.97 29.75
N GLN A 321 16.26 -28.46 30.68
CA GLN A 321 15.85 -29.20 31.88
C GLN A 321 15.09 -30.49 31.54
N GLN A 322 14.19 -30.44 30.55
CA GLN A 322 13.49 -31.64 30.07
C GLN A 322 14.45 -32.68 29.47
N LYS A 323 15.46 -32.23 28.72
CA LYS A 323 16.49 -33.12 28.16
C LYS A 323 17.36 -33.75 29.25
N GLU A 324 17.74 -32.99 30.28
CA GLU A 324 18.51 -33.52 31.41
C GLU A 324 17.69 -34.50 32.26
N ALA A 325 16.40 -34.22 32.47
CA ALA A 325 15.49 -35.13 33.17
C ALA A 325 15.28 -36.43 32.39
N ALA A 326 15.18 -36.38 31.06
CA ALA A 326 15.05 -37.56 30.21
C ALA A 326 16.32 -38.43 30.13
N LYS A 327 17.48 -37.92 30.58
CA LYS A 327 18.73 -38.67 30.66
C LYS A 327 18.92 -39.40 32.00
N LYS A 328 18.13 -39.07 33.02
CA LYS A 328 18.16 -39.71 34.35
C LYS A 328 17.14 -40.83 34.41
#